data_AF-A0A9D6E7F9-F1
#
_entry.id   AF-A0A9D6E7F9-F1
#
_cell.length_a   1.000
_cell.length_b   1.000
_cell.length_c   1.000
_cell.angle_alpha   90.00
_cell.angle_beta   90.00
_cell.angle_gamma   90.00
#
_symmetry.space_group_name_H-M   'P 1'
#
loop_
_entity.id
_entity.type
_entity.pdbx_description
1 polymer ?
#
loop_
_entity_poly.entity_id
_entity_poly.type
_entity_poly.pdbx_seq_one_letter_code
_entity_poly.pdbx_strand_id
1 'polypeptide(L)' 'MFAPMLSLSLVAALALFAATGLAVQGPPVDTVRFTPTVGHPTFAVREPVLRVKPGTVLISNTMHGPYYTPEGGAFPGEV' A
#
# COMPACT_ATOMS: atom_id res chain seq x y z
N MET A 1 -20.18 -53.68 3.38
CA MET A 1 -20.82 -52.49 2.80
C MET A 1 -20.86 -51.37 3.84
N PHE A 2 -19.80 -50.56 3.97
CA PHE A 2 -19.73 -49.46 4.96
C PHE A 2 -19.00 -48.25 4.35
N ALA A 3 -19.55 -47.67 3.27
CA ALA A 3 -18.86 -46.58 2.55
C ALA A 3 -19.71 -45.45 1.92
N PRO A 4 -20.94 -45.10 2.38
CA PRO A 4 -21.55 -43.83 1.97
C PRO A 4 -21.59 -42.76 3.09
N MET A 5 -21.43 -43.12 4.36
CA MET A 5 -21.59 -42.13 5.47
C MET A 5 -20.36 -41.23 5.69
N LEU A 6 -19.18 -41.62 5.20
CA LEU A 6 -17.97 -40.78 5.30
C LEU A 6 -17.98 -39.62 4.29
N SER A 7 -18.65 -39.74 3.14
CA SER A 7 -18.62 -38.72 2.09
C SER A 7 -19.53 -37.53 2.38
N LEU A 8 -20.70 -37.77 3.00
CA LEU A 8 -21.66 -36.72 3.32
C LEU A 8 -21.16 -35.79 4.44
N SER A 9 -20.48 -36.36 5.43
CA SER A 9 -19.91 -35.63 6.57
C SER A 9 -18.75 -34.71 6.14
N LEU A 10 -17.94 -35.13 5.17
CA LEU A 10 -16.85 -34.33 4.64
C LEU A 10 -17.36 -33.13 3.83
N VAL A 11 -18.42 -33.33 3.04
CA VAL A 11 -19.07 -32.25 2.28
C VAL A 11 -19.74 -31.24 3.20
N ALA A 12 -20.42 -31.70 4.26
CA ALA A 12 -21.02 -30.81 5.26
C ALA A 12 -19.97 -29.98 6.02
N ALA A 13 -18.82 -30.57 6.38
CA ALA A 13 -17.73 -29.87 7.04
C ALA A 13 -17.09 -28.80 6.14
N LEU A 14 -16.91 -29.08 4.84
CA LEU A 14 -16.37 -28.13 3.88
C LEU A 14 -17.33 -26.94 3.64
N ALA A 15 -18.64 -27.22 3.59
CA ALA A 15 -19.68 -26.19 3.46
C ALA A 15 -19.72 -25.26 4.69
N LEU A 16 -19.53 -25.82 5.90
CA LEU A 16 -19.45 -25.02 7.14
C LEU A 16 -18.21 -24.12 7.16
N PHE A 17 -17.08 -24.59 6.63
CA PHE A 17 -15.84 -23.80 6.57
C PHE A 17 -15.89 -22.69 5.51
N ALA A 18 -16.59 -22.92 4.39
CA ALA A 18 -16.85 -21.89 3.38
C ALA A 18 -17.82 -20.81 3.89
N ALA A 19 -18.79 -21.17 4.74
CA ALA A 19 -19.78 -20.24 5.28
C ALA A 19 -19.23 -19.31 6.38
N THR A 20 -18.15 -19.69 7.07
CA THR A 20 -17.50 -18.87 8.10
C THR A 20 -16.38 -17.98 7.56
N GLY A 21 -16.10 -18.03 6.26
CA GLY A 21 -15.17 -17.14 5.55
C GLY A 21 -15.71 -15.71 5.43
N LEU A 22 -16.05 -15.06 6.54
CA LEU A 22 -16.15 -13.61 6.60
C LEU A 22 -14.76 -13.08 6.29
N ALA A 23 -14.54 -12.68 5.04
CA ALA A 23 -13.39 -11.89 4.67
C ALA A 23 -13.37 -10.67 5.60
N VAL A 24 -12.39 -10.63 6.51
CA VAL A 24 -12.12 -9.44 7.32
C VAL A 24 -11.63 -8.39 6.32
N GLN A 25 -12.56 -7.58 5.82
CA GLN A 25 -12.21 -6.37 5.12
C GLN A 25 -11.63 -5.44 6.19
N GLY A 26 -10.33 -5.20 6.12
CA GLY A 26 -9.69 -4.17 6.94
C GLY A 26 -10.39 -2.82 6.73
N PRO A 27 -10.21 -1.88 7.66
CA PRO A 27 -10.77 -0.54 7.49
C PRO A 27 -10.35 0.05 6.14
N PRO A 28 -11.22 0.84 5.49
CA PRO A 28 -10.89 1.47 4.22
C PRO A 28 -9.57 2.25 4.36
N VAL A 29 -8.64 1.96 3.46
CA VAL A 29 -7.33 2.60 3.43
C VAL A 29 -7.47 3.93 2.70
N ASP A 30 -7.34 5.03 3.44
CA ASP A 30 -7.25 6.35 2.83
C ASP A 30 -6.00 6.44 1.95
N THR A 31 -6.13 7.02 0.75
CA THR A 31 -5.02 7.27 -0.15
C THR A 31 -4.89 8.76 -0.41
N VAL A 32 -3.72 9.33 -0.15
CA VAL A 32 -3.41 10.73 -0.39
C VAL A 32 -2.35 10.84 -1.48
N ARG A 33 -2.63 11.63 -2.51
CA ARG A 33 -1.66 12.00 -3.55
C ARG A 33 -1.10 13.38 -3.24
N PHE A 34 0.21 13.46 -3.05
CA PHE A 34 0.90 14.69 -2.70
C PHE A 34 1.99 14.99 -3.73
N THR A 35 1.95 16.18 -4.32
CA THR A 35 3.01 16.68 -5.20
C THR A 35 3.71 17.82 -4.47
N PRO A 36 4.96 17.63 -4.01
CA PRO A 36 5.72 18.72 -3.41
C PRO A 36 5.90 19.86 -4.40
N THR A 37 5.64 21.10 -3.98
CA THR A 37 5.83 22.30 -4.81
C THR A 37 7.15 23.02 -4.50
N VAL A 38 7.73 22.74 -3.33
CA VAL A 38 8.98 23.35 -2.87
C VAL A 38 9.98 22.24 -2.53
N GLY A 39 11.16 22.31 -3.15
CA GLY A 39 12.28 21.45 -2.82
C GLY A 39 12.99 21.98 -1.58
N HIS A 40 13.12 21.16 -0.54
CA HIS A 40 13.89 21.50 0.65
C HIS A 40 15.25 20.78 0.60
N PRO A 41 16.37 21.49 0.39
CA PRO A 41 17.69 20.86 0.20
C PRO A 41 18.32 20.35 1.50
N THR A 42 17.71 20.63 2.65
CA THR A 42 18.22 20.24 3.98
C THR A 42 17.10 19.75 4.90
N PHE A 43 17.49 19.01 5.94
CA PHE A 43 16.60 18.54 7.01
C PHE A 43 16.37 19.61 8.11
N ALA A 44 16.20 20.88 7.72
CA ALA A 44 15.86 21.95 8.67
C ALA A 44 14.44 21.78 9.25
N VAL A 45 14.28 22.14 10.53
CA VAL A 45 12.99 22.13 11.24
C VAL A 45 12.01 23.09 10.54
N ARG A 46 10.79 22.59 10.27
CA ARG A 46 9.75 23.31 9.51
C ARG A 46 8.36 22.83 9.90
N GLU A 47 7.36 23.66 9.60
CA GLU A 47 5.96 23.30 9.78
C GLU A 47 5.57 22.09 8.91
N PRO A 48 4.72 21.18 9.40
CA PRO A 48 4.23 20.05 8.62
C PRO A 48 3.45 20.50 7.38
N VAL A 49 3.81 19.97 6.21
CA VAL A 49 3.10 20.24 4.94
C VAL A 49 1.93 19.29 4.68
N LEU A 50 1.88 18.16 5.40
CA LEU A 50 0.80 17.18 5.34
C LEU A 50 0.74 16.43 6.68
N ARG A 51 -0.47 16.20 7.20
CA ARG A 51 -0.74 15.32 8.35
C ARG A 51 -1.60 14.15 7.87
N VAL A 52 -1.21 12.94 8.21
CA VAL A 52 -1.90 11.70 7.79
C VAL A 52 -2.31 10.86 8.99
N LYS A 53 -3.34 10.04 8.82
CA LYS A 53 -3.77 9.07 9.84
C LYS A 53 -2.93 7.79 9.70
N PRO A 54 -2.78 7.01 10.78
CA PRO A 54 -2.23 5.66 10.68
C PRO A 54 -2.97 4.82 9.63
N GLY A 55 -2.22 4.05 8.85
CA GLY A 55 -2.78 3.23 7.75
C GLY A 55 -3.06 3.99 6.45
N THR A 56 -2.90 5.31 6.39
CA THR A 56 -3.02 6.07 5.14
C THR A 56 -1.88 5.70 4.17
N VAL A 57 -2.20 5.47 2.90
CA VAL A 57 -1.22 5.33 1.81
C VAL A 57 -0.90 6.72 1.25
N LEU A 58 0.36 7.14 1.39
CA LEU A 58 0.87 8.37 0.80
C LEU A 58 1.56 8.07 -0.53
N ILE A 59 1.03 8.61 -1.62
CA ILE A 59 1.66 8.61 -2.94
C ILE A 59 2.29 9.99 -3.13
N SER A 60 3.61 10.09 -2.99
CA SER A 60 4.36 11.33 -3.21
C SER A 60 5.35 11.18 -4.35
N ASN A 61 5.45 12.20 -5.21
CA ASN A 61 6.56 12.30 -6.14
C ASN A 61 7.78 12.85 -5.39
N THR A 62 8.89 12.12 -5.36
CA THR A 62 10.10 12.48 -4.61
C THR A 62 10.97 13.44 -5.39
N MET A 63 10.48 14.65 -5.70
CA MET A 63 11.22 15.72 -6.42
C MET A 63 12.33 15.19 -7.34
N HIS A 64 11.95 14.25 -8.23
CA HIS A 64 12.91 13.42 -8.96
C HIS A 64 13.70 14.35 -9.89
N GLY A 65 15.02 14.37 -9.70
CA GLY A 65 15.92 15.15 -10.53
C GLY A 65 16.29 14.38 -11.80
N PRO A 66 16.54 15.09 -12.92
CA PRO A 66 16.84 14.47 -14.21
C PRO A 66 18.04 13.51 -14.17
N TYR A 67 18.97 13.66 -13.21
CA TYR A 67 20.07 12.73 -12.98
C TYR A 67 19.63 11.27 -12.76
N TYR A 68 18.42 11.03 -12.24
CA TYR A 68 17.92 9.69 -11.93
C TYR A 68 17.04 9.09 -13.05
N THR A 69 17.02 9.66 -14.25
CA THR A 69 16.31 9.06 -15.40
C THR A 69 17.21 8.05 -16.13
N PRO A 70 16.63 7.06 -16.84
CA PRO A 70 17.41 6.11 -17.63
C PRO A 70 18.31 6.76 -18.68
N GLU A 71 17.91 7.91 -19.22
CA GLU A 71 18.66 8.67 -20.21
C GLU A 71 19.88 9.36 -19.60
N GLY A 72 19.91 9.53 -18.28
CA GLY A 72 20.95 10.25 -17.54
C GLY A 72 20.86 11.76 -17.75
N GLY A 73 20.51 12.50 -16.71
CA GLY A 73 20.56 13.97 -16.68
C GLY A 73 21.84 14.51 -16.06
N ALA A 74 22.02 15.84 -16.11
CA ALA A 74 23.15 16.51 -15.47
C ALA A 74 23.19 16.22 -13.95
N PHE A 75 24.39 15.94 -13.43
CA PHE A 75 24.58 15.72 -12.00
C PHE A 75 24.33 17.03 -11.24
N PRO A 76 23.73 16.99 -10.03
CA PRO A 76 23.60 18.17 -9.19
C PRO A 76 24.96 18.83 -8.93
N GLY A 77 25.18 20.03 -9.49
CA GLY A 77 26.43 20.79 -9.34
C GLY A 77 27.36 20.76 -10.55
N GLU A 78 27.02 20.05 -11.62
CA GLU A 78 27.67 20.22 -12.92
C GLU A 78 27.20 21.54 -13.55
N VAL A 79 27.97 22.60 -13.33
CA VAL A 79 27.99 23.85 -14.11
C VAL A 79 29.42 24.16 -14.53
#